data_AF-A0A5D2TYA8-F1
#
_entry.id   AF-A0A5D2TYA8-F1
#
_cell.length_a   1.000
_cell.length_b   1.000
_cell.length_c   1.000
_cell.angle_alpha   90.00
_cell.angle_beta   90.00
_cell.angle_gamma   90.00
#
_symmetry.space_group_name_H-M   'P 1'
#
loop_
_entity.id
_entity.type
_entity.pdbx_description
1 polymer ?
#
loop_
_entity_poly.entity_id
_entity_poly.type
_entity_poly.pdbx_seq_one_letter_code
_entity_poly.pdbx_strand_id
1 'polypeptide(L)'
;MGSSEVDMSVEFQNLTGDVISRAAFGSNFDEGRLIFLLQKEQGRLFLQSQMKINFPLLRFLPTKVNKRMKHINREVGSLPTRIIEKREKFIRAGDHKDNLLSLFLKSNLNEVEVNKNSGAGMSMADVIEECKLVYFTGQEITTNLLTLTMIVLNMHNEWQERAREELLQVSGNNQPDYDDLNGLKIVNMILLEVMRLYPSTSLIRCTKRETKLGNMSLPEKVQLFMPLHLVHRDKEQ
;
A
#
# COMPACT_ATOMS: atom_id res chain seq x y z
N MET A 1 -1.87 -26.30 -28.21
CA MET A 1 -1.72 -25.69 -26.86
C MET A 1 -2.94 -24.81 -26.64
N GLY A 2 -3.71 -25.06 -25.59
CA GLY A 2 -4.96 -24.33 -25.32
C GLY A 2 -4.67 -22.96 -24.72
N SER A 3 -5.28 -21.92 -25.25
CA SER A 3 -5.30 -20.59 -24.62
C SER A 3 -6.38 -20.58 -23.53
N SER A 4 -6.02 -20.17 -22.32
CA SER A 4 -6.97 -19.87 -21.24
C SER A 4 -6.97 -18.37 -20.96
N GLU A 5 -8.15 -17.78 -20.77
CA GLU A 5 -8.28 -16.41 -20.29
C GLU A 5 -7.92 -16.34 -18.80
N VAL A 6 -7.13 -15.34 -18.41
CA VAL A 6 -6.66 -15.14 -17.03
C VAL A 6 -6.92 -13.70 -16.64
N ASP A 7 -7.53 -13.49 -15.46
CA ASP A 7 -7.66 -12.16 -14.87
C ASP A 7 -6.35 -11.75 -14.18
N MET A 8 -5.54 -10.96 -14.90
CA MET A 8 -4.26 -10.47 -14.41
C MET A 8 -4.39 -9.59 -13.17
N SER A 9 -5.54 -8.95 -12.92
CA SER A 9 -5.70 -8.12 -11.71
C SER A 9 -5.63 -8.97 -10.45
N VAL A 10 -6.23 -10.16 -10.46
CA VAL A 10 -6.18 -11.10 -9.33
C VAL A 10 -4.76 -11.61 -9.12
N GLU A 11 -4.04 -11.92 -10.19
CA GLU A 11 -2.65 -12.37 -10.11
C GLU A 11 -1.71 -11.27 -9.58
N PHE A 12 -1.86 -10.03 -10.03
CA PHE A 12 -1.10 -8.90 -9.50
C PHE A 12 -1.43 -8.61 -8.03
N GLN A 13 -2.69 -8.81 -7.60
CA GLN A 13 -3.04 -8.68 -6.18
C GLN A 13 -2.32 -9.71 -5.32
N ASN A 14 -2.26 -10.96 -5.79
CA ASN A 14 -1.53 -12.03 -5.10
C ASN A 14 -0.03 -11.73 -5.06
N LEU A 15 0.57 -11.39 -6.19
CA LEU A 15 2.00 -11.07 -6.30
C LEU A 15 2.39 -9.90 -5.38
N THR A 16 1.69 -8.78 -5.48
CA THR A 16 1.99 -7.59 -4.67
C THR A 16 1.76 -7.84 -3.18
N GLY A 17 0.70 -8.59 -2.83
CA GLY A 17 0.43 -9.02 -1.46
C GLY A 17 1.54 -9.89 -0.88
N ASP A 18 2.06 -10.85 -1.65
CA ASP A 18 3.16 -11.71 -1.21
C ASP A 18 4.46 -10.92 -1.03
N VAL A 19 4.78 -10.02 -1.95
CA VAL A 19 5.97 -9.14 -1.87
C VAL A 19 5.90 -8.26 -0.63
N ILE A 20 4.79 -7.55 -0.40
CA ILE A 20 4.66 -6.67 0.76
C ILE A 20 4.57 -7.45 2.07
N SER A 21 3.99 -8.66 2.08
CA SER A 21 3.97 -9.53 3.26
C SER A 21 5.37 -9.95 3.67
N ARG A 22 6.21 -10.31 2.71
CA ARG A 22 7.62 -10.67 2.97
C ARG A 22 8.43 -9.46 3.42
N ALA A 23 8.25 -8.30 2.78
CA ALA A 23 8.96 -7.08 3.16
C ALA A 23 8.54 -6.55 4.55
N ALA A 24 7.24 -6.58 4.85
CA ALA A 24 6.71 -6.06 6.10
C ALA A 24 6.88 -7.03 7.28
N PHE A 25 6.58 -8.31 7.07
CA PHE A 25 6.47 -9.31 8.15
C PHE A 25 7.51 -10.44 8.07
N GLY A 26 8.29 -10.54 6.99
CA GLY A 26 9.37 -11.53 6.85
C GLY A 26 8.89 -12.97 7.03
N SER A 27 9.39 -13.65 8.07
CA SER A 27 9.03 -15.05 8.39
C SER A 27 7.58 -15.25 8.85
N ASN A 28 6.82 -14.16 9.00
CA ASN A 28 5.40 -14.14 9.38
C ASN A 28 4.48 -13.71 8.21
N PHE A 29 4.94 -13.91 6.96
CA PHE A 29 4.20 -13.44 5.79
C PHE A 29 2.81 -14.10 5.63
N ASP A 30 2.63 -15.37 6.03
CA ASP A 30 1.32 -16.04 5.98
C ASP A 30 0.28 -15.37 6.89
N GLU A 31 0.70 -14.96 8.09
CA GLU A 31 -0.17 -14.19 9.00
C GLU A 31 -0.41 -12.76 8.47
N GLY A 32 0.58 -12.15 7.82
CA GLY A 32 0.44 -10.89 7.07
C GLY A 32 -0.60 -10.99 5.93
N ARG A 33 -0.60 -12.10 5.19
CA ARG A 33 -1.56 -12.38 4.11
C ARG A 33 -2.99 -12.52 4.64
N LEU A 34 -3.19 -13.04 5.84
CA LEU A 34 -4.52 -13.09 6.46
C LEU A 34 -5.01 -11.68 6.84
N ILE A 35 -4.14 -10.84 7.41
CA ILE A 35 -4.46 -9.43 7.71
C ILE A 35 -4.93 -8.71 6.43
N PHE A 36 -4.25 -8.95 5.31
CA PHE A 36 -4.64 -8.42 4.00
C PHE A 36 -6.05 -8.80 3.57
N LEU A 37 -6.37 -10.10 3.56
CA LEU A 37 -7.68 -10.58 3.10
C LEU A 37 -8.81 -9.94 3.93
N LEU A 38 -8.58 -9.80 5.23
CA LEU A 38 -9.51 -9.14 6.14
C LEU A 38 -9.63 -7.64 5.89
N GLN A 39 -8.51 -6.92 5.66
CA GLN A 39 -8.53 -5.49 5.33
C GLN A 39 -9.21 -5.20 3.99
N LYS A 40 -8.97 -6.02 2.96
CA LYS A 40 -9.66 -5.92 1.66
C LYS A 40 -11.17 -6.08 1.82
N GLU A 41 -11.59 -7.07 2.61
CA GLU A 41 -13.01 -7.23 2.92
C GLU A 41 -13.56 -6.02 3.69
N GLN A 42 -12.79 -5.48 4.65
CA GLN A 42 -13.17 -4.29 5.40
C GLN A 42 -13.36 -3.06 4.51
N GLY A 43 -12.44 -2.81 3.56
CA GLY A 43 -12.55 -1.73 2.58
C GLY A 43 -13.79 -1.86 1.69
N ARG A 44 -14.09 -3.06 1.21
CA ARG A 44 -15.32 -3.33 0.44
C ARG A 44 -16.59 -3.05 1.24
N LEU A 45 -16.63 -3.49 2.51
CA LEU A 45 -17.78 -3.26 3.40
C LEU A 45 -17.92 -1.77 3.76
N PHE A 46 -16.80 -1.06 3.90
CA PHE A 46 -16.77 0.38 4.11
C PHE A 46 -17.37 1.14 2.91
N LEU A 47 -16.94 0.82 1.68
CA LEU A 47 -17.49 1.41 0.46
C LEU A 47 -19.00 1.16 0.33
N GLN A 48 -19.47 -0.06 0.63
CA GLN A 48 -20.90 -0.39 0.65
C GLN A 48 -21.69 0.38 1.74
N SER A 49 -20.99 0.92 2.73
CA SER A 49 -21.57 1.64 3.87
C SER A 49 -21.35 3.15 3.80
N GLN A 50 -20.70 3.69 2.75
CA GLN A 50 -20.43 5.12 2.57
C GLN A 50 -21.69 5.98 2.70
N MET A 51 -22.81 5.55 2.12
CA MET A 51 -24.11 6.25 2.24
C MET A 51 -24.64 6.32 3.69
N LYS A 52 -24.17 5.45 4.58
CA LYS A 52 -24.56 5.40 6.00
C LYS A 52 -23.64 6.24 6.89
N ILE A 53 -22.48 6.70 6.39
CA ILE A 53 -21.54 7.56 7.14
C ILE A 53 -22.20 8.90 7.49
N ASN A 54 -23.06 9.40 6.60
CA ASN A 54 -23.86 10.61 6.83
C ASN A 54 -24.92 10.45 7.93
N PHE A 55 -25.18 9.23 8.41
CA PHE A 55 -26.16 8.93 9.45
C PHE A 55 -25.49 8.13 10.59
N PRO A 56 -24.82 8.79 11.55
CA PRO A 56 -24.01 8.13 12.59
C PRO A 56 -24.73 7.03 13.37
N LEU A 57 -26.05 7.16 13.54
CA LEU A 57 -26.92 6.20 14.22
C LEU A 57 -26.95 4.83 13.51
N LEU A 58 -26.82 4.79 12.18
CA LEU A 58 -26.86 3.54 11.42
C LEU A 58 -25.64 2.65 11.67
N ARG A 59 -24.55 3.18 12.24
CA ARG A 59 -23.36 2.39 12.61
C ARG A 59 -23.64 1.41 13.77
N PHE A 60 -24.61 1.74 14.63
CA PHE A 60 -24.91 0.94 15.82
C PHE A 60 -25.96 -0.15 15.56
N LEU A 61 -26.62 -0.12 14.39
CA LEU A 61 -27.59 -1.13 14.02
C LEU A 61 -26.91 -2.49 13.81
N PRO A 62 -27.49 -3.61 14.29
CA PRO A 62 -26.91 -4.95 14.18
C PRO A 62 -27.08 -5.56 12.78
N THR A 63 -26.75 -4.81 11.73
CA THR A 63 -26.79 -5.27 10.34
C THR A 63 -25.72 -6.33 10.07
N LYS A 64 -25.91 -7.18 9.06
CA LYS A 64 -24.90 -8.18 8.64
C LYS A 64 -23.54 -7.52 8.36
N VAL A 65 -23.55 -6.35 7.70
CA VAL A 65 -22.36 -5.56 7.39
C VAL A 65 -21.67 -5.05 8.65
N ASN A 66 -22.40 -4.42 9.59
CA ASN A 66 -21.81 -3.90 10.83
C ASN A 66 -21.27 -5.03 11.71
N LYS A 67 -21.97 -6.18 11.79
CA LYS A 67 -21.49 -7.37 12.50
C LYS A 67 -20.20 -7.91 11.89
N ARG A 68 -20.13 -8.02 10.55
CA ARG A 68 -18.92 -8.49 9.86
C ARG A 68 -17.76 -7.51 10.01
N MET A 69 -17.97 -6.20 9.86
CA MET A 69 -16.96 -5.17 10.13
C MET A 69 -16.43 -5.26 11.57
N LYS A 70 -17.31 -5.45 12.56
CA LYS A 70 -16.89 -5.60 13.97
C LYS A 70 -16.10 -6.88 14.21
N HIS A 71 -16.45 -7.97 13.54
CA HIS A 71 -15.72 -9.23 13.61
C HIS A 71 -14.34 -9.13 12.96
N ILE A 72 -14.26 -8.57 11.74
CA ILE A 72 -13.00 -8.29 11.05
C ILE A 72 -12.09 -7.43 11.93
N ASN A 73 -12.62 -6.36 12.52
CA ASN A 73 -11.82 -5.48 13.39
C ASN A 73 -11.27 -6.22 14.62
N ARG A 74 -12.01 -7.19 15.18
CA ARG A 74 -11.52 -8.04 16.27
C ARG A 74 -10.42 -9.00 15.82
N GLU A 75 -10.61 -9.67 14.69
CA GLU A 75 -9.60 -10.58 14.13
C GLU A 75 -8.32 -9.83 13.76
N VAL A 76 -8.43 -8.74 12.99
CA VAL A 76 -7.34 -7.84 12.61
C VAL A 76 -6.71 -7.15 13.83
N GLY A 77 -7.43 -7.00 14.94
CA GLY A 77 -6.87 -6.53 16.21
C GLY A 77 -6.04 -7.58 16.94
N SER A 78 -6.39 -8.87 16.82
CA SER A 78 -5.74 -9.97 17.55
C SER A 78 -4.56 -10.64 16.81
N LEU A 79 -4.61 -10.68 15.48
CA LEU A 79 -3.55 -11.27 14.64
C LEU A 79 -2.18 -10.59 14.82
N PRO A 80 -2.10 -9.25 14.84
CA PRO A 80 -0.81 -8.58 14.94
C PRO A 80 -0.12 -8.80 16.28
N THR A 81 -0.88 -8.91 17.39
CA THR A 81 -0.30 -9.23 18.70
C THR A 81 0.49 -10.54 18.65
N ARG A 82 -0.03 -11.57 17.97
CA ARG A 82 0.67 -12.85 17.79
C ARG A 82 1.93 -12.72 16.93
N ILE A 83 1.85 -11.94 15.84
CA ILE A 83 3.01 -11.67 14.96
C ILE A 83 4.11 -10.96 15.77
N ILE A 84 3.73 -9.99 16.59
CA ILE A 84 4.66 -9.21 17.40
C ILE A 84 5.30 -10.02 18.50
N GLU A 85 4.54 -10.77 19.30
CA GLU A 85 5.09 -11.61 20.37
C GLU A 85 6.09 -12.63 19.81
N LYS A 86 5.77 -13.21 18.65
CA LYS A 86 6.65 -14.14 17.95
C LYS A 86 7.92 -13.42 17.46
N ARG A 87 7.78 -12.22 16.89
CA ARG A 87 8.91 -11.44 16.37
C ARG A 87 9.83 -10.93 17.47
N GLU A 88 9.28 -10.44 18.57
CA GLU A 88 10.02 -9.96 19.73
C GLU A 88 10.88 -11.06 20.33
N LYS A 89 10.35 -12.30 20.44
CA LYS A 89 11.13 -13.46 20.86
C LYS A 89 12.32 -13.74 19.94
N PHE A 90 12.14 -13.63 18.62
CA PHE A 90 13.23 -13.82 17.66
C PHE A 90 14.32 -12.73 17.78
N ILE A 91 13.91 -11.46 17.93
CA ILE A 91 14.85 -10.34 18.11
C ILE A 91 15.67 -10.55 19.41
N ARG A 92 15.01 -10.91 20.52
CA ARG A 92 15.68 -11.21 21.79
C ARG A 92 16.59 -12.44 21.73
N ALA A 93 16.29 -13.40 20.85
CA ALA A 93 17.10 -14.59 20.61
C ALA A 93 18.30 -14.35 19.66
N GLY A 94 18.53 -13.11 19.22
CA GLY A 94 19.65 -12.75 18.35
C GLY A 94 19.39 -12.91 16.85
N ASP A 95 18.13 -12.96 16.41
CA ASP A 95 17.81 -12.92 14.98
C ASP A 95 18.10 -11.54 14.38
N HIS A 96 18.98 -11.50 13.39
CA HIS A 96 19.43 -10.28 12.70
C HIS A 96 18.70 -10.03 11.37
N LYS A 97 17.73 -10.86 10.97
CA LYS A 97 16.97 -10.59 9.73
C LYS A 97 16.22 -9.26 9.86
N ASP A 98 16.47 -8.29 9.00
CA ASP A 98 15.76 -7.02 9.03
C ASP A 98 14.56 -7.03 8.08
N ASN A 99 13.38 -6.87 8.65
CA ASN A 99 12.12 -6.52 7.97
C ASN A 99 11.52 -5.26 8.62
N LEU A 100 10.54 -4.65 7.96
CA LEU A 100 9.94 -3.39 8.42
C LEU A 100 9.45 -3.47 9.87
N LEU A 101 8.76 -4.56 10.24
CA LEU A 101 8.29 -4.77 11.61
C LEU A 101 9.47 -4.80 12.60
N SER A 102 10.55 -5.52 12.31
CA SER A 102 11.72 -5.53 13.20
C SER A 102 12.44 -4.19 13.26
N LEU A 103 12.46 -3.41 12.19
CA LEU A 103 13.04 -2.07 12.22
C LEU A 103 12.24 -1.16 13.14
N PHE A 104 10.90 -1.18 13.04
CA PHE A 104 10.04 -0.45 13.98
C PHE A 104 10.20 -0.93 15.42
N LEU A 105 10.25 -2.25 15.65
CA LEU A 105 10.44 -2.81 17.00
C LEU A 105 11.79 -2.42 17.60
N LYS A 106 12.89 -2.53 16.84
CA LYS A 106 14.22 -2.13 17.28
C LYS A 106 14.28 -0.63 17.59
N SER A 107 13.74 0.20 16.70
CA SER A 107 13.67 1.65 16.89
C SER A 107 12.90 2.01 18.16
N ASN A 108 11.74 1.38 18.38
CA ASN A 108 10.90 1.64 19.53
C ASN A 108 11.54 1.16 20.85
N LEU A 109 12.18 -0.02 20.84
CA LEU A 109 12.93 -0.52 22.00
C LEU A 109 14.08 0.43 22.38
N ASN A 110 14.84 0.90 21.40
CA ASN A 110 15.90 1.87 21.62
C ASN A 110 15.36 3.20 22.17
N GLU A 111 14.25 3.68 21.64
CA GLU A 111 13.63 4.94 22.08
C GLU A 111 13.11 4.85 23.53
N VAL A 112 12.52 3.71 23.90
CA VAL A 112 12.10 3.44 25.29
C VAL A 112 13.30 3.32 26.24
N GLU A 113 14.41 2.73 25.79
CA GLU A 113 15.63 2.61 26.60
C GLU A 113 16.34 3.95 26.82
N VAL A 114 16.40 4.81 25.80
CA VAL A 114 17.02 6.14 25.86
C VAL A 114 16.14 7.13 26.63
N ASN A 115 14.81 7.06 26.47
CA ASN A 115 13.88 8.05 26.97
C ASN A 115 12.93 7.52 28.06
N LYS A 116 13.49 6.88 29.10
CA LYS A 116 12.77 6.17 30.17
C LYS A 116 11.63 6.94 30.88
N ASN A 117 11.56 8.27 30.75
CA ASN A 117 10.61 9.13 31.47
C ASN A 117 9.72 10.04 30.59
N SER A 118 9.80 9.98 29.26
CA SER A 118 9.05 10.92 28.40
C SER A 118 7.84 10.32 27.68
N GLY A 119 7.61 9.00 27.77
CA GLY A 119 6.56 8.33 27.00
C GLY A 119 6.75 8.44 25.48
N ALA A 120 7.99 8.66 25.02
CA ALA A 120 8.31 8.98 23.63
C ALA A 120 8.23 7.79 22.65
N GLY A 121 8.07 6.56 23.13
CA GLY A 121 7.91 5.39 22.24
C GLY A 121 6.49 5.23 21.71
N MET A 122 6.36 4.69 20.50
CA MET A 122 5.06 4.22 19.98
C MET A 122 4.53 3.08 20.85
N SER A 123 3.22 3.02 21.10
CA SER A 123 2.68 1.80 21.70
C SER A 123 2.83 0.66 20.71
N MET A 124 2.84 -0.57 21.22
CA MET A 124 2.91 -1.75 20.34
C MET A 124 1.73 -1.81 19.36
N ALA A 125 0.56 -1.32 19.79
CA ALA A 125 -0.60 -1.19 18.94
C ALA A 125 -0.38 -0.18 17.81
N ASP A 126 0.33 0.93 18.05
CA ASP A 126 0.62 1.93 17.03
C ASP A 126 1.57 1.37 15.96
N VAL A 127 2.62 0.65 16.37
CA VAL A 127 3.55 -0.02 15.42
C VAL A 127 2.81 -0.99 14.49
N ILE A 128 1.83 -1.70 15.01
CA ILE A 128 0.96 -2.60 14.23
C ILE A 128 0.15 -1.82 13.21
N GLU A 129 -0.50 -0.74 13.64
CA GLU A 129 -1.35 0.07 12.77
C GLU A 129 -0.53 0.73 11.66
N GLU A 130 0.69 1.18 11.94
CA GLU A 130 1.62 1.66 10.92
C GLU A 130 2.02 0.55 9.93
N CYS A 131 2.33 -0.65 10.41
CA CYS A 131 2.64 -1.79 9.53
C CYS A 131 1.45 -2.16 8.63
N LYS A 132 0.23 -2.12 9.17
CA LYS A 132 -1.03 -2.33 8.42
C LYS A 132 -1.24 -1.27 7.35
N LEU A 133 -0.94 -0.01 7.65
CA LEU A 133 -1.09 1.11 6.71
C LEU A 133 -0.10 1.00 5.56
N VAL A 134 1.18 0.74 5.85
CA VAL A 134 2.22 0.53 4.82
C VAL A 134 1.84 -0.64 3.92
N TYR A 135 1.37 -1.74 4.52
CA TYR A 135 0.93 -2.90 3.78
C TYR A 135 -0.21 -2.58 2.81
N PHE A 136 -1.29 -1.96 3.31
CA PHE A 136 -2.47 -1.62 2.52
C PHE A 136 -2.11 -0.67 1.37
N THR A 137 -1.32 0.36 1.68
CA THR A 137 -0.92 1.40 0.72
C THR A 137 -0.04 0.84 -0.39
N GLY A 138 0.94 -0.01 -0.07
CA GLY A 138 1.88 -0.54 -1.06
C GLY A 138 1.22 -1.50 -2.06
N GLN A 139 0.28 -2.33 -1.60
CA GLN A 139 -0.29 -3.41 -2.39
C GLN A 139 -1.34 -2.92 -3.39
N GLU A 140 -2.31 -2.11 -2.95
CA GLU A 140 -3.41 -1.65 -3.78
C GLU A 140 -2.92 -0.73 -4.92
N ILE A 141 -2.01 0.19 -4.60
CA ILE A 141 -1.45 1.13 -5.57
C ILE A 141 -0.66 0.39 -6.66
N THR A 142 0.20 -0.56 -6.27
CA THR A 142 1.05 -1.31 -7.20
C THR A 142 0.21 -2.25 -8.08
N THR A 143 -0.80 -2.91 -7.51
CA THR A 143 -1.75 -3.73 -8.28
C THR A 143 -2.43 -2.92 -9.38
N ASN A 144 -2.95 -1.75 -9.01
CA ASN A 144 -3.68 -0.90 -9.95
C ASN A 144 -2.76 -0.40 -11.06
N LEU A 145 -1.54 0.03 -10.72
CA LEU A 145 -0.53 0.42 -11.70
C LEU A 145 -0.23 -0.72 -12.69
N LEU A 146 0.10 -1.93 -12.21
CA LEU A 146 0.40 -3.07 -13.07
C LEU A 146 -0.78 -3.46 -13.97
N THR A 147 -2.00 -3.46 -13.42
CA THR A 147 -3.22 -3.76 -14.17
C THR A 147 -3.45 -2.74 -15.29
N LEU A 148 -3.32 -1.45 -14.98
CA LEU A 148 -3.48 -0.37 -15.97
C LEU A 148 -2.37 -0.42 -17.02
N THR A 149 -1.13 -0.71 -16.62
CA THR A 149 -0.01 -0.88 -17.57
C THR A 149 -0.29 -1.99 -18.55
N MET A 150 -0.81 -3.15 -18.10
CA MET A 150 -1.19 -4.25 -19.01
C MET A 150 -2.29 -3.84 -19.99
N ILE A 151 -3.30 -3.10 -19.52
CA ILE A 151 -4.37 -2.59 -20.38
C ILE A 151 -3.80 -1.64 -21.44
N VAL A 152 -2.96 -0.69 -21.03
CA VAL A 152 -2.34 0.31 -21.92
C VAL A 152 -1.41 -0.34 -22.93
N LEU A 153 -0.60 -1.33 -22.52
CA LEU A 153 0.27 -2.06 -23.43
C LEU A 153 -0.51 -2.83 -24.50
N ASN A 154 -1.62 -3.46 -24.12
CA ASN A 154 -2.51 -4.16 -25.07
C ASN A 154 -3.17 -3.19 -26.06
N MET A 155 -3.45 -1.95 -25.64
CA MET A 155 -3.94 -0.90 -26.54
C MET A 155 -2.85 -0.32 -27.45
N HIS A 156 -1.58 -0.46 -27.08
CA HIS A 156 -0.43 0.15 -27.73
C HIS A 156 0.69 -0.87 -27.99
N ASN A 157 0.40 -1.85 -28.84
CA ASN A 157 1.31 -2.97 -29.16
C ASN A 157 2.73 -2.56 -29.57
N GLU A 158 2.90 -1.39 -30.20
CA GLU A 158 4.23 -0.85 -30.54
C GLU A 158 5.09 -0.63 -29.29
N TRP A 159 4.51 -0.09 -28.21
CA TRP A 159 5.22 0.12 -26.95
C TRP A 159 5.46 -1.19 -26.21
N GLN A 160 4.58 -2.17 -26.36
CA GLN A 160 4.79 -3.52 -25.85
C GLN A 160 5.99 -4.20 -26.52
N GLU A 161 6.12 -4.09 -27.84
CA GLU A 161 7.25 -4.68 -28.55
C GLU A 161 8.56 -3.98 -28.19
N ARG A 162 8.58 -2.64 -28.13
CA ARG A 162 9.75 -1.87 -27.66
C ARG A 162 10.20 -2.27 -26.26
N ALA A 163 9.26 -2.47 -25.33
CA ALA A 163 9.57 -2.92 -23.98
C ALA A 163 10.18 -4.34 -23.97
N ARG A 164 9.69 -5.23 -24.85
CA ARG A 164 10.24 -6.58 -25.03
C ARG A 164 11.63 -6.56 -25.63
N GLU A 165 11.86 -5.75 -26.66
CA GLU A 165 13.17 -5.56 -27.28
C GLU A 165 14.20 -5.02 -26.27
N GLU A 166 13.82 -4.03 -25.46
CA GLU A 166 14.69 -3.51 -24.39
C GLU A 166 15.07 -4.61 -23.40
N LEU A 167 14.11 -5.40 -22.93
CA LEU A 167 14.36 -6.47 -21.98
C LEU A 167 15.31 -7.54 -22.55
N LEU A 168 15.13 -7.90 -23.84
CA LEU A 168 16.02 -8.82 -24.54
C LEU A 168 17.43 -8.24 -24.75
N GLN A 169 17.56 -6.92 -24.91
CA GLN A 169 18.88 -6.28 -25.04
C GLN A 169 19.63 -6.21 -23.71
N VAL A 170 18.93 -5.93 -22.61
CA VAL A 170 19.55 -5.79 -21.29
C VAL A 170 19.89 -7.15 -20.70
N SER A 171 18.93 -8.07 -20.63
CA SER A 171 19.07 -9.33 -19.90
C SER A 171 19.13 -10.56 -20.82
N GLY A 172 19.02 -10.39 -22.14
CA GLY A 172 18.99 -11.52 -23.08
C GLY A 172 17.78 -12.42 -22.83
N ASN A 173 18.04 -13.73 -22.76
CA ASN A 173 17.05 -14.72 -22.36
C ASN A 173 17.12 -15.07 -20.86
N ASN A 174 17.95 -14.37 -20.08
CA ASN A 174 18.06 -14.60 -18.65
C ASN A 174 17.03 -13.76 -17.90
N GLN A 175 16.74 -14.14 -16.66
CA GLN A 175 15.90 -13.35 -15.77
C GLN A 175 16.65 -12.06 -15.40
N PRO A 176 16.03 -10.86 -15.54
CA PRO A 176 16.66 -9.60 -15.17
C PRO A 176 17.03 -9.57 -13.69
N ASP A 177 18.21 -9.03 -13.39
CA ASP A 177 18.66 -8.79 -12.02
C ASP A 177 18.41 -7.34 -11.55
N TYR A 178 18.96 -6.96 -10.39
CA TYR A 178 18.79 -5.61 -9.84
C TYR A 178 19.61 -4.56 -10.59
N ASP A 179 20.77 -4.92 -11.13
CA ASP A 179 21.65 -4.00 -11.83
C ASP A 179 21.09 -3.68 -13.22
N ASP A 180 20.41 -4.66 -13.84
CA ASP A 180 19.68 -4.54 -15.11
C ASP A 180 18.56 -3.49 -15.06
N LEU A 181 17.95 -3.24 -13.89
CA LEU A 181 16.83 -2.29 -13.75
C LEU A 181 17.19 -0.88 -14.23
N ASN A 182 18.45 -0.46 -14.08
CA ASN A 182 18.92 0.84 -14.55
C ASN A 182 18.97 0.94 -16.08
N GLY A 183 19.02 -0.21 -16.78
CA GLY A 183 18.99 -0.32 -18.23
C GLY A 183 17.58 -0.22 -18.83
N LEU A 184 16.53 -0.47 -18.04
CA LEU A 184 15.14 -0.57 -18.49
C LEU A 184 14.45 0.82 -18.60
N LYS A 185 14.96 1.67 -19.50
CA LYS A 185 14.49 3.04 -19.68
C LYS A 185 13.09 3.12 -20.29
N ILE A 186 12.79 2.30 -21.29
CA ILE A 186 11.50 2.23 -21.98
C ILE A 186 10.44 1.71 -21.02
N VAL A 187 10.73 0.64 -20.27
CA VAL A 187 9.81 0.14 -19.24
C VAL A 187 9.52 1.23 -18.21
N ASN A 188 10.55 1.95 -17.75
CA ASN A 188 10.36 3.08 -16.82
C ASN A 188 9.50 4.20 -17.43
N MET A 189 9.74 4.58 -18.69
CA MET A 189 8.91 5.56 -19.40
C MET A 189 7.44 5.13 -19.49
N ILE A 190 7.18 3.85 -19.78
CA ILE A 190 5.81 3.29 -19.83
C ILE A 190 5.14 3.42 -18.47
N LEU A 191 5.81 3.00 -17.39
CA LEU A 191 5.25 3.08 -16.03
C LEU A 191 4.95 4.53 -15.62
N LEU A 192 5.87 5.46 -15.92
CA LEU A 192 5.67 6.88 -15.66
C LEU A 192 4.49 7.46 -16.46
N GLU A 193 4.36 7.08 -17.73
CA GLU A 193 3.26 7.56 -18.57
C GLU A 193 1.91 7.00 -18.12
N VAL A 194 1.86 5.73 -17.69
CA VAL A 194 0.65 5.14 -17.10
C VAL A 194 0.27 5.88 -15.81
N MET A 195 1.23 6.19 -14.93
CA MET A 195 0.96 6.99 -13.71
C MET A 195 0.52 8.43 -14.02
N ARG A 196 1.03 9.02 -15.11
CA ARG A 196 0.59 10.35 -15.57
C ARG A 196 -0.86 10.30 -16.06
N LEU A 197 -1.21 9.30 -16.88
CA LEU A 197 -2.54 9.13 -17.46
C LEU A 197 -3.59 8.68 -16.43
N TYR A 198 -3.21 7.80 -15.51
CA TYR A 198 -4.08 7.13 -14.54
C TYR A 198 -3.46 7.14 -13.13
N PRO A 199 -3.36 8.31 -12.47
CA PRO A 199 -2.80 8.38 -11.12
C PRO A 199 -3.69 7.63 -10.11
N SER A 200 -3.10 6.74 -9.33
CA SER A 200 -3.82 5.87 -8.38
C SER A 200 -4.44 6.61 -7.18
N THR A 201 -4.01 7.84 -6.89
CA THR A 201 -4.53 8.63 -5.75
C THR A 201 -4.56 10.11 -6.05
N SER A 202 -5.33 10.87 -5.27
CA SER A 202 -5.32 12.33 -5.28
C SER A 202 -4.58 12.86 -4.06
N LEU A 203 -3.95 14.02 -4.17
CA LEU A 203 -3.27 14.62 -3.02
C LEU A 203 -4.31 15.30 -2.12
N ILE A 204 -4.46 14.78 -0.90
CA ILE A 204 -5.30 15.39 0.13
C ILE A 204 -4.40 16.01 1.20
N ARG A 205 -4.69 17.25 1.58
CA ARG A 205 -4.01 17.97 2.65
C ARG A 205 -5.04 18.62 3.57
N CYS A 206 -4.66 18.89 4.82
CA CYS A 206 -5.48 19.63 5.77
C CYS A 206 -4.63 20.71 6.43
N THR A 207 -5.12 21.94 6.49
CA THR A 207 -4.42 23.06 7.13
C THR A 207 -4.40 22.86 8.64
N LYS A 208 -3.21 22.85 9.25
CA LYS A 208 -3.04 22.70 10.71
C LYS A 208 -3.13 24.02 11.48
N ARG A 209 -3.09 25.14 10.77
CA ARG A 209 -3.20 26.53 11.24
C ARG A 209 -3.57 27.40 10.07
N GLU A 210 -3.91 28.67 10.33
CA GLU A 210 -4.09 29.63 9.25
C GLU A 210 -2.84 29.64 8.34
N THR A 211 -3.07 29.41 7.05
CA THR A 211 -2.02 29.17 6.05
C THR A 211 -2.33 29.98 4.81
N LYS A 212 -1.35 30.78 4.37
CA LYS A 212 -1.45 31.51 3.11
C LYS A 212 -1.05 30.61 1.94
N LEU A 213 -1.93 30.47 0.95
CA LEU A 213 -1.68 29.73 -0.30
C LEU A 213 -1.85 30.68 -1.49
N GLY A 214 -0.73 31.12 -2.08
CA GLY A 214 -0.72 32.19 -3.07
C GLY A 214 -1.31 33.48 -2.49
N ASN A 215 -2.39 33.96 -3.10
CA ASN A 215 -3.12 35.16 -2.65
C ASN A 215 -4.27 34.86 -1.69
N MET A 216 -4.54 33.58 -1.37
CA MET A 216 -5.63 33.16 -0.47
C MET A 216 -5.11 32.93 0.96
N SER A 217 -5.87 33.35 1.97
CA SER A 217 -5.68 32.91 3.36
C SER A 217 -6.65 31.77 3.66
N LEU A 218 -6.12 30.62 4.08
CA LEU A 218 -6.89 29.44 4.42
C LEU A 218 -6.92 29.28 5.94
N PRO A 219 -8.12 29.20 6.57
CA PRO A 219 -8.22 28.98 8.00
C PRO A 219 -7.74 27.57 8.39
N GLU A 220 -7.63 27.31 9.70
CA GLU A 220 -7.34 25.98 10.23
C GLU A 220 -8.44 24.97 9.85
N LYS A 221 -8.05 23.70 9.68
CA LYS A 221 -8.92 22.54 9.42
C LYS A 221 -9.61 22.53 8.05
N VAL A 222 -9.09 23.28 7.08
CA VAL A 222 -9.53 23.24 5.69
C VAL A 222 -8.87 22.07 4.97
N GLN A 223 -9.68 21.21 4.35
CA GLN A 223 -9.19 20.19 3.44
C GLN A 223 -8.93 20.76 2.05
N LEU A 224 -7.74 20.51 1.54
CA LEU A 224 -7.32 20.83 0.19
C LEU A 224 -7.22 19.53 -0.61
N PHE A 225 -7.87 19.53 -1.77
CA PHE A 225 -7.89 18.41 -2.70
C PHE A 225 -7.20 18.84 -4.00
N MET A 226 -6.12 18.16 -4.37
CA MET A 226 -5.45 18.36 -5.66
C MET A 226 -5.84 17.24 -6.62
N PRO A 227 -6.58 17.54 -7.69
CA PRO A 227 -6.93 16.57 -8.71
C PRO A 227 -5.72 16.28 -9.62
N LEU A 228 -4.86 15.32 -9.23
CA LEU A 228 -3.64 14.98 -9.99
C LEU A 228 -3.93 14.64 -11.46
N HIS A 229 -5.08 14.02 -11.74
CA HIS A 229 -5.52 13.72 -13.10
C HIS A 229 -5.69 14.96 -14.00
N LEU A 230 -6.07 16.11 -13.43
CA LEU A 230 -6.17 17.37 -14.19
C LEU A 230 -4.80 18.00 -14.34
N VAL A 231 -4.01 18.04 -13.26
CA VAL A 231 -2.66 18.62 -13.26
C VAL A 231 -1.78 17.91 -14.29
N HIS A 232 -1.77 16.58 -14.30
CA HIS A 232 -0.97 15.78 -15.24
C HIS A 232 -1.40 15.87 -16.71
N ARG A 233 -2.55 16.50 -17.00
CA ARG A 233 -3.10 16.68 -18.35
C ARG A 233 -3.24 18.14 -18.75
N ASP A 234 -2.72 19.04 -17.93
CA ASP A 234 -2.63 20.45 -18.30
C ASP A 234 -1.73 20.60 -19.52
N LYS A 235 -2.22 21.32 -20.54
CA LYS A 235 -1.49 21.55 -21.79
C LYS A 235 -0.59 22.79 -21.71
N GLU A 236 -0.77 23.62 -20.69
CA GLU A 236 -0.02 24.86 -20.49
C GLU A 236 1.16 24.68 -19.52
N GLN A 237 1.36 23.47 -18.98
CA GLN A 237 2.58 23.08 -18.25
C GLN A 237 3.73 22.71 -19.17
#